data_AF-G3ATM7-F1
#
_entry.id   AF-G3ATM7-F1
#
_cell.length_a   1.000
_cell.length_b   1.000
_cell.length_c   1.000
_cell.angle_alpha   90.00
_cell.angle_beta   90.00
_cell.angle_gamma   90.00
#
_symmetry.space_group_name_H-M   'P 1'
#
loop_
_entity.id
_entity.type
_entity.pdbx_description
1 polymer ?
#
loop_
_entity_poly.entity_id
_entity_poly.type
_entity_poly.pdbx_seq_one_letter_code
_entity_poly.pdbx_strand_id
1 'polypeptide(L)'
;MVVLNETKKQRHERFTNQLIYAGLSGMLKASLFALATGYFLSYKFNHGKNTGYFRNTYKLWWFVGCNIVGITWATDIAKINISKQAALEDEIKRNLLFEEELNQLSGK
;
A
#
# COMPACT_ATOMS: atom_id res chain seq x y z
N MET A 1 -11.40 25.34 -18.73
CA MET A 1 -10.52 25.42 -17.53
C MET A 1 -11.17 24.94 -16.22
N VAL A 2 -12.49 24.70 -16.15
CA VAL A 2 -13.18 24.27 -14.91
C VAL A 2 -13.03 22.75 -14.64
N VAL A 3 -12.94 21.93 -15.69
CA VAL A 3 -12.84 20.45 -15.60
C VAL A 3 -11.53 19.95 -14.95
N LEU A 4 -10.49 20.79 -14.93
CA LEU A 4 -9.15 20.41 -14.44
C LEU A 4 -9.02 20.50 -12.91
N ASN A 5 -9.88 21.27 -12.24
CA ASN A 5 -9.77 21.51 -10.79
C ASN A 5 -10.61 20.53 -9.96
N GLU A 6 -11.78 20.10 -10.45
CA GLU A 6 -12.60 19.08 -9.80
C GLU A 6 -11.94 17.70 -9.79
N THR A 7 -11.08 17.40 -10.77
CA THR A 7 -10.39 16.11 -10.87
C THR A 7 -9.24 15.93 -9.87
N LYS A 8 -8.64 17.00 -9.34
CA LYS A 8 -7.53 16.86 -8.37
C LYS A 8 -8.03 16.37 -7.02
N LYS A 9 -9.13 16.94 -6.53
CA LYS A 9 -9.70 16.61 -5.22
C LYS A 9 -10.30 15.20 -5.21
N GLN A 10 -11.04 14.84 -6.26
CA GLN A 10 -11.58 13.48 -6.42
C GLN A 10 -10.49 12.43 -6.63
N ARG A 11 -9.40 12.74 -7.35
CA ARG A 11 -8.24 11.84 -7.42
C ARG A 11 -7.60 11.67 -6.05
N HIS A 12 -7.44 12.74 -5.28
CA HIS A 12 -6.82 12.67 -3.96
C HIS A 12 -7.64 11.84 -2.96
N GLU A 13 -8.97 11.92 -2.99
CA GLU A 13 -9.84 11.06 -2.18
C GLU A 13 -9.76 9.59 -2.60
N ARG A 14 -9.76 9.30 -3.90
CA ARG A 14 -9.58 7.91 -4.40
C ARG A 14 -8.24 7.34 -3.99
N PHE A 15 -7.17 8.12 -4.08
CA PHE A 15 -5.83 7.73 -3.64
C PHE A 15 -5.78 7.50 -2.13
N THR A 16 -6.39 8.38 -1.34
CA THR A 16 -6.43 8.24 0.12
C THR A 16 -7.19 6.98 0.53
N ASN A 17 -8.34 6.70 -0.07
CA ASN A 17 -9.11 5.49 0.23
C ASN A 17 -8.37 4.21 -0.17
N GLN A 18 -7.68 4.19 -1.31
CA GLN A 18 -6.87 3.04 -1.73
C GLN A 18 -5.65 2.83 -0.82
N LEU A 19 -5.01 3.91 -0.38
CA LEU A 19 -3.90 3.84 0.58
C LEU A 19 -4.35 3.34 1.95
N ILE A 20 -5.51 3.78 2.45
CA ILE A 20 -6.08 3.30 3.70
C ILE A 20 -6.39 1.79 3.60
N TYR A 21 -7.01 1.35 2.51
CA TYR A 21 -7.33 -0.05 2.32
C TYR A 21 -6.07 -0.93 2.18
N ALA A 22 -5.06 -0.43 1.45
CA ALA A 22 -3.77 -1.08 1.34
C ALA A 22 -3.05 -1.14 2.70
N GLY A 23 -3.05 -0.05 3.48
CA GLY A 23 -2.49 0.01 4.82
C GLY A 23 -3.16 -0.98 5.78
N LEU A 24 -4.49 -1.08 5.75
CA LEU A 24 -5.26 -2.08 6.50
C LEU A 24 -4.89 -3.51 6.10
N SER A 25 -4.77 -3.79 4.79
CA SER A 25 -4.35 -5.10 4.31
C SER A 25 -2.91 -5.45 4.71
N GLY A 26 -2.03 -4.45 4.73
CA GLY A 26 -0.64 -4.56 5.19
C GLY A 26 -0.57 -4.87 6.67
N MET A 27 -1.35 -4.17 7.49
CA MET A 27 -1.47 -4.40 8.92
C MET A 27 -1.97 -5.81 9.23
N LEU A 28 -2.97 -6.30 8.50
CA LEU A 28 -3.48 -7.67 8.66
C LEU A 28 -2.43 -8.73 8.34
N LYS A 29 -1.72 -8.60 7.22
CA LYS A 29 -0.62 -9.53 6.85
C LYS A 29 0.52 -9.47 7.86
N ALA A 30 0.86 -8.27 8.32
CA ALA A 30 1.91 -8.02 9.29
C ALA A 30 1.59 -8.60 10.67
N SER A 31 0.37 -8.41 11.15
CA SER A 31 -0.08 -8.95 12.44
C SER A 31 -0.07 -10.48 12.42
N LEU A 32 -0.47 -11.12 11.32
CA LEU A 32 -0.38 -12.57 11.13
C LEU A 32 1.08 -13.05 11.16
N PHE A 33 1.97 -12.35 10.45
CA PHE A 33 3.41 -12.64 10.46
C PHE A 33 4.04 -12.44 11.84
N ALA A 34 3.66 -11.37 12.54
CA ALA A 34 4.12 -11.04 13.88
C ALA A 34 3.69 -12.08 14.91
N LEU A 35 2.47 -12.61 14.79
CA LEU A 35 1.94 -13.65 15.66
C LEU A 35 2.64 -14.98 15.41
N ALA A 36 2.82 -15.37 14.13
CA ALA A 36 3.52 -16.59 13.76
C ALA A 36 5.00 -16.56 14.20
N THR A 37 5.72 -15.49 13.88
CA THR A 37 7.12 -15.32 14.29
C THR A 37 7.26 -15.15 15.80
N GLY A 38 6.38 -14.39 16.44
CA GLY A 38 6.36 -14.19 17.89
C GLY A 38 6.09 -15.49 18.66
N TYR A 39 5.19 -16.35 18.17
CA TYR A 39 4.93 -17.67 18.73
C TYR A 39 6.13 -18.60 18.55
N PHE A 40 6.72 -18.64 17.35
CA PHE A 40 7.92 -19.43 17.07
C PHE A 40 9.12 -19.01 17.93
N LEU A 41 9.39 -17.70 18.03
CA LEU A 41 10.42 -17.12 18.88
C LEU A 41 10.17 -17.44 20.35
N SER A 42 8.92 -17.34 20.81
CA SER A 42 8.55 -17.73 22.19
C SER A 42 8.79 -19.21 22.44
N TYR A 43 8.41 -20.09 21.51
CA TYR A 43 8.59 -21.53 21.65
C TYR A 43 10.07 -21.91 21.74
N LYS A 44 10.91 -21.33 20.86
CA LYS A 44 12.35 -21.60 20.79
C LYS A 44 13.12 -21.07 21.99
N PHE A 45 12.85 -19.84 22.44
CA PHE A 45 13.63 -19.19 23.50
C PHE A 45 13.13 -19.46 24.92
N ASN A 46 11.86 -19.87 25.10
CA ASN A 46 11.28 -20.09 26.43
C ASN A 46 11.35 -21.55 26.92
N HIS A 47 11.86 -22.48 26.09
CA HIS A 47 12.14 -23.88 26.48
C HIS A 47 13.57 -24.10 27.01
N GLY A 48 14.42 -23.07 27.02
CA GLY A 48 15.77 -23.14 27.59
C GLY A 48 15.79 -22.84 29.10
N LYS A 49 16.85 -23.30 29.79
CA LYS A 49 17.09 -23.14 31.25
C LYS A 49 17.06 -21.70 31.80
N ASN A 50 16.99 -20.68 30.94
CA ASN A 50 17.05 -19.26 31.33
C ASN A 50 15.79 -18.51 30.87
N THR A 51 14.72 -18.63 31.65
CA THR A 51 13.33 -18.21 31.37
C THR A 51 13.11 -16.69 31.47
N GLY A 52 13.84 -15.90 30.67
CA GLY A 52 13.76 -14.42 30.78
C GLY A 52 13.94 -13.61 29.50
N TYR A 53 14.38 -14.20 28.38
CA TYR A 53 14.79 -13.41 27.22
C TYR A 53 13.63 -12.82 26.40
N PHE A 54 12.49 -13.50 26.33
CA PHE A 54 11.31 -13.01 25.58
C PHE A 54 10.18 -12.59 26.53
N ARG A 55 10.51 -11.65 27.44
CA ARG A 55 9.55 -10.99 28.33
C ARG A 55 8.41 -10.37 27.53
N ASN A 56 7.23 -10.25 28.15
CA ASN A 56 6.00 -9.77 27.50
C ASN A 56 6.18 -8.42 26.77
N THR A 57 7.07 -7.57 27.27
CA THR A 57 7.45 -6.30 26.67
C THR A 57 8.11 -6.45 25.30
N TYR A 58 9.03 -7.42 25.11
CA TYR A 58 9.70 -7.65 23.82
C TYR A 58 8.75 -8.24 22.77
N LYS A 59 7.76 -9.04 23.20
CA LYS A 59 6.68 -9.52 22.31
C LYS A 59 5.86 -8.36 21.76
N LEU A 60 5.50 -7.41 22.62
CA LEU A 60 4.76 -6.21 22.24
C LEU A 60 5.54 -5.35 21.25
N TRP A 61 6.82 -5.06 21.54
CA TRP A 61 7.67 -4.30 20.61
C TRP A 61 7.90 -5.02 19.28
N TRP A 62 8.07 -6.35 19.30
CA TRP A 62 8.16 -7.15 18.08
C TRP A 62 6.88 -7.07 17.25
N PHE A 63 5.72 -7.16 17.89
CA PHE A 63 4.43 -7.04 17.24
C PHE A 63 4.22 -5.66 16.61
N VAL A 64 4.52 -4.59 17.35
CA VAL A 64 4.43 -3.21 16.86
C VAL A 64 5.39 -2.99 15.68
N GLY A 65 6.64 -3.45 15.80
CA GLY A 65 7.64 -3.33 14.73
C GLY A 65 7.21 -4.03 13.44
N CYS A 66 6.72 -5.27 13.54
CA CYS A 66 6.23 -6.00 12.37
C CYS A 66 5.03 -5.29 11.70
N ASN A 67 4.09 -4.73 12.48
CA ASN A 67 2.95 -3.99 11.95
C ASN A 67 3.38 -2.73 11.21
N ILE A 68 4.32 -1.94 11.74
CA ILE A 68 4.84 -0.75 11.08
C ILE A 68 5.50 -1.12 9.75
N VAL A 69 6.33 -2.17 9.74
CA VAL A 69 7.00 -2.64 8.52
C VAL A 69 5.99 -3.09 7.47
N GLY A 70 4.97 -3.86 7.84
CA GLY A 70 3.98 -4.33 6.87
C GLY A 70 3.01 -3.25 6.38
N ILE A 71 2.68 -2.24 7.21
CA ILE A 71 1.96 -1.05 6.74
C ILE A 71 2.81 -0.29 5.73
N THR A 72 4.09 -0.05 6.04
CA THR A 72 5.02 0.68 5.15
C THR A 72 5.14 -0.04 3.81
N TRP A 73 5.37 -1.35 3.83
CA TRP A 73 5.54 -2.14 2.62
C TRP A 73 4.26 -2.19 1.76
N ALA A 74 3.09 -2.37 2.37
CA ALA A 74 1.82 -2.33 1.65
C ALA A 74 1.52 -0.94 1.07
N THR A 75 1.88 0.11 1.79
CA THR A 75 1.75 1.50 1.33
C THR A 75 2.69 1.78 0.15
N ASP A 76 3.92 1.29 0.17
CA ASP A 76 4.88 1.40 -0.94
C ASP A 76 4.38 0.67 -2.20
N ILE A 77 3.88 -0.56 -2.05
CA ILE A 77 3.31 -1.32 -3.18
C ILE A 77 2.09 -0.59 -3.75
N ALA A 78 1.22 -0.04 -2.89
CA ALA A 78 0.06 0.74 -3.33
C ALA A 78 0.48 1.99 -4.10
N LYS A 79 1.49 2.73 -3.61
CA LYS A 79 2.04 3.90 -4.33
C LYS A 79 2.58 3.54 -5.71
N ILE A 80 3.29 2.42 -5.83
CA ILE A 80 3.82 1.93 -7.13
C ILE A 80 2.70 1.56 -8.10
N ASN A 81 1.63 0.93 -7.62
CA ASN A 81 0.50 0.59 -8.48
C ASN A 81 -0.29 1.83 -8.89
N ILE A 82 -0.46 2.80 -7.99
CA ILE A 82 -1.13 4.07 -8.27
C ILE A 82 -0.32 4.90 -9.28
N SER A 83 1.01 4.97 -9.15
CA SER A 83 1.84 5.69 -10.11
C SER A 83 1.77 5.07 -11.51
N LYS A 84 1.73 3.74 -11.60
CA LYS A 84 1.50 3.03 -12.87
C LYS A 84 0.12 3.32 -13.45
N GLN A 85 -0.94 3.33 -12.64
CA GLN A 85 -2.28 3.66 -13.09
C GLN A 85 -2.38 5.11 -13.59
N ALA A 86 -1.73 6.05 -12.90
CA ALA A 86 -1.69 7.44 -13.33
C ALA A 86 -0.95 7.61 -14.67
N ALA A 87 0.17 6.93 -14.86
CA ALA A 87 0.93 6.96 -16.12
C ALA A 87 0.11 6.39 -17.29
N LEU A 88 -0.57 5.26 -17.10
CA LEU A 88 -1.45 4.66 -18.11
C LEU A 88 -2.64 5.55 -18.45
N GLU A 89 -3.26 6.20 -17.46
CA GLU A 89 -4.38 7.11 -17.70
C GLU A 89 -3.96 8.33 -18.53
N ASP A 90 -2.77 8.88 -18.29
CA ASP A 90 -2.22 9.99 -19.09
C ASP A 90 -1.89 9.55 -20.52
N GLU A 91 -1.36 8.34 -20.72
CA GLU A 91 -1.13 7.78 -22.06
C GLU A 91 -2.44 7.55 -22.83
N ILE A 92 -3.46 7.00 -22.18
CA ILE A 92 -4.79 6.78 -22.79
C ILE A 92 -5.42 8.10 -23.20
N LYS A 93 -5.37 9.13 -22.34
CA LYS A 93 -5.88 10.47 -22.67
C LYS A 93 -5.13 11.08 -23.83
N ARG A 94 -3.80 10.89 -23.89
CA ARG A 94 -2.99 11.38 -25.00
C ARG A 94 -3.38 10.71 -26.31
N ASN A 95 -3.57 9.40 -26.32
CA ASN A 95 -3.98 8.64 -27.51
C ASN A 95 -5.38 9.04 -27.99
N LEU A 96 -6.35 9.22 -27.09
CA LEU A 96 -7.70 9.69 -27.45
C LEU A 96 -7.66 11.07 -28.12
N LEU A 97 -6.83 11.98 -27.63
CA LEU A 97 -6.68 13.32 -28.20
C LEU A 97 -6.11 13.25 -29.62
N PHE A 98 -5.10 12.40 -29.84
CA PHE A 98 -4.54 12.16 -31.18
C PHE A 98 -5.55 11.53 -32.14
N GLU A 99 -6.40 10.63 -31.64
CA GLU A 99 -7.43 9.98 -32.44
C GLU A 99 -8.55 10.95 -32.85
N GLU A 100 -8.94 11.88 -31.96
CA GLU A 100 -9.85 12.98 -32.30
C GLU A 100 -9.26 13.93 -33.35
N GLU A 101 -7.99 14.30 -33.23
CA GLU A 101 -7.29 15.14 -34.21
C GLU A 101 -7.21 14.46 -35.58
N LEU A 102 -6.89 13.16 -35.62
CA LEU A 102 -6.87 12.37 -36.85
C LEU A 102 -8.25 12.24 -37.49
N ASN A 103 -9.30 12.01 -36.70
CA ASN A 103 -10.67 11.95 -37.21
C ASN A 103 -11.15 13.30 -37.76
N GLN A 104 -10.78 14.43 -37.12
CA GLN A 104 -11.09 15.75 -37.65
C GLN A 104 -10.34 16.05 -38.96
N LEU A 105 -9.11 15.56 -39.11
CA LEU A 105 -8.34 15.69 -40.34
C LEU A 105 -8.83 14.77 -41.46
N SER A 106 -9.26 13.55 -41.13
CA SER A 106 -9.80 12.58 -42.10
C SER A 106 -11.26 12.86 -42.51
N GLY A 107 -11.98 13.67 -41.73
CA GLY A 107 -13.36 14.09 -42.02
C GLY A 107 -13.48 15.32 -42.92
N LYS A 108 -12.36 15.83 -43.47
CA LYS A 108 -12.30 16.85 -44.53
C LYS A 108 -11.85 16.22 -45.84
#